data_AF-W3V1C3-F1
#
_entry.id   AF-W3V1C3-F1
#
_cell.length_a   1.000
_cell.length_b   1.000
_cell.length_c   1.000
_cell.angle_alpha   90.00
_cell.angle_beta   90.00
_cell.angle_gamma   90.00
#
_symmetry.space_group_name_H-M   'P 1'
#
loop_
_entity.id
_entity.type
_entity.pdbx_description
1 polymer ?
#
loop_
_entity_poly.entity_id
_entity_poly.type
_entity_poly.pdbx_seq_one_letter_code
_entity_poly.pdbx_strand_id
1 'polypeptide(L)'
;MSKYEKLGIGVNYKSSFSKEIYKNIQHIDVLEVHSEKFFWDKDDTYLEKCCNEVPIIFHGLDMSLGSEESLDSEYINKLKQVVNDKKPKWYSDHLSATRHGDIEVGHLMPIHFSVENACKIIEKINKIKSQVSDRFIIENITYYYEMPLSDLSEIEFINKIIKGSDCGMLLDINNLYINSINHNYDPKEFLLKLPLDHVVEIHLAGGAYKFDMIIDTHANDIWNEVWELYEFALSKTDVSGVIIERDSNVEDYTTIIDEISIARDIYKRVYGKVI
;
A
#
# COMPACT_ATOMS: atom_id res chain seq x y z
N MET A 1 -16.12 17.56 -0.72
CA MET A 1 -16.08 16.32 0.10
C MET A 1 -15.00 15.46 -0.51
N SER A 2 -14.12 14.84 0.29
CA SER A 2 -13.08 13.93 -0.24
C SER A 2 -13.73 12.82 -1.06
N LYS A 3 -13.11 12.42 -2.19
CA LYS A 3 -13.60 11.28 -3.00
C LYS A 3 -13.33 9.92 -2.32
N TYR A 4 -12.53 9.92 -1.26
CA TYR A 4 -12.19 8.79 -0.43
C TYR A 4 -12.97 8.86 0.88
N GLU A 5 -13.76 7.83 1.14
CA GLU A 5 -14.56 7.66 2.36
C GLU A 5 -13.67 7.23 3.52
N LYS A 6 -13.96 7.69 4.75
CA LYS A 6 -13.29 7.18 5.96
C LYS A 6 -13.79 5.75 6.23
N LEU A 7 -12.91 4.77 6.05
CA LEU A 7 -13.25 3.35 6.20
C LEU A 7 -12.83 2.77 7.54
N GLY A 8 -11.89 3.40 8.24
CA GLY A 8 -11.43 2.94 9.53
C GLY A 8 -10.08 2.22 9.48
N ILE A 9 -9.89 1.26 10.38
CA ILE A 9 -8.65 0.50 10.51
C ILE A 9 -8.94 -0.97 10.21
N GLY A 10 -8.07 -1.54 9.38
CA GLY A 10 -8.24 -2.85 8.79
C GLY A 10 -6.99 -3.71 8.81
N VAL A 11 -7.07 -4.79 8.05
CA VAL A 11 -5.99 -5.75 7.84
C VAL A 11 -5.98 -6.23 6.40
N ASN A 12 -4.82 -6.65 5.89
CA ASN A 12 -4.73 -7.33 4.61
C ASN A 12 -5.26 -8.78 4.69
N TYR A 13 -5.95 -9.23 3.64
CA TYR A 13 -6.50 -10.57 3.57
C TYR A 13 -5.45 -11.58 3.10
N LYS A 14 -5.20 -12.61 3.92
CA LYS A 14 -4.41 -13.78 3.52
C LYS A 14 -5.23 -15.05 3.66
N SER A 15 -5.23 -15.88 2.63
CA SER A 15 -5.99 -17.15 2.63
C SER A 15 -5.58 -18.10 3.75
N SER A 16 -4.30 -18.09 4.16
CA SER A 16 -3.78 -18.83 5.30
C SER A 16 -4.49 -18.51 6.62
N PHE A 17 -5.03 -17.29 6.76
CA PHE A 17 -5.70 -16.81 7.97
C PHE A 17 -7.19 -16.49 7.75
N SER A 18 -7.73 -16.85 6.58
CA SER A 18 -9.10 -16.55 6.14
C SER A 18 -10.21 -16.83 7.17
N LYS A 19 -10.13 -17.96 7.86
CA LYS A 19 -11.08 -18.34 8.90
C LYS A 19 -10.97 -17.45 10.15
N GLU A 20 -9.76 -17.11 10.57
CA GLU A 20 -9.54 -16.26 11.75
C GLU A 20 -9.90 -14.81 11.46
N ILE A 21 -9.62 -14.31 10.24
CA ILE A 21 -10.11 -13.00 9.76
C ILE A 21 -11.63 -12.94 9.91
N TYR A 22 -12.35 -13.91 9.33
CA TYR A 22 -13.81 -13.91 9.37
C TYR A 22 -14.38 -14.03 10.78
N LYS A 23 -13.75 -14.85 11.64
CA LYS A 23 -14.17 -15.01 13.05
C LYS A 23 -14.03 -13.73 13.87
N ASN A 24 -13.11 -12.85 13.49
CA ASN A 24 -12.82 -11.59 14.18
C ASN A 24 -13.29 -10.36 13.38
N ILE A 25 -14.14 -10.56 12.36
CA ILE A 25 -14.55 -9.51 11.41
C ILE A 25 -15.16 -8.29 12.09
N GLN A 26 -15.81 -8.45 13.25
CA GLN A 26 -16.38 -7.36 14.03
C GLN A 26 -15.35 -6.35 14.58
N HIS A 27 -14.06 -6.66 14.52
CA HIS A 27 -12.96 -5.78 14.96
C HIS A 27 -12.27 -5.06 13.80
N ILE A 28 -12.61 -5.42 12.56
CA ILE A 28 -11.97 -4.99 11.31
C ILE A 28 -12.94 -4.05 10.60
N ASP A 29 -12.54 -2.79 10.39
CA ASP A 29 -13.42 -1.80 9.77
C ASP A 29 -13.38 -1.86 8.22
N VAL A 30 -12.24 -2.31 7.68
CA VAL A 30 -11.98 -2.45 6.23
C VAL A 30 -11.06 -3.64 5.98
N LEU A 31 -11.24 -4.31 4.84
CA LEU A 31 -10.34 -5.38 4.40
C LEU A 31 -9.59 -4.97 3.15
N GLU A 32 -8.27 -5.07 3.17
CA GLU A 32 -7.45 -4.96 1.96
C GLU A 32 -7.31 -6.32 1.30
N VAL A 33 -7.48 -6.37 -0.01
CA VAL A 33 -7.42 -7.62 -0.78
C VAL A 33 -6.56 -7.43 -2.02
N HIS A 34 -5.65 -8.36 -2.25
CA HIS A 34 -4.89 -8.38 -3.50
C HIS A 34 -5.81 -8.58 -4.69
N SER A 35 -5.82 -7.64 -5.63
CA SER A 35 -6.76 -7.61 -6.75
C SER A 35 -6.66 -8.86 -7.63
N GLU A 36 -5.44 -9.36 -7.78
CA GLU A 36 -5.08 -10.47 -8.66
C GLU A 36 -5.62 -11.80 -8.15
N LYS A 37 -5.90 -11.91 -6.84
CA LYS A 37 -6.55 -13.12 -6.28
C LYS A 37 -7.86 -13.45 -7.02
N PHE A 38 -8.61 -12.44 -7.43
CA PHE A 38 -9.85 -12.62 -8.18
C PHE A 38 -9.66 -13.01 -9.65
N PHE A 39 -8.43 -12.94 -10.19
CA PHE A 39 -8.14 -13.33 -11.57
C PHE A 39 -8.16 -14.86 -11.73
N TRP A 40 -7.73 -15.60 -10.71
CA TRP A 40 -7.59 -17.06 -10.76
C TRP A 40 -8.36 -17.81 -9.69
N ASP A 41 -8.58 -17.23 -8.50
CA ASP A 41 -9.22 -17.90 -7.37
C ASP A 41 -10.57 -17.27 -7.04
N LYS A 42 -11.60 -17.70 -7.77
CA LYS A 42 -12.97 -17.20 -7.63
C LYS A 42 -13.78 -17.91 -6.55
N ASP A 43 -13.21 -18.93 -5.91
CA ASP A 43 -13.92 -19.85 -5.03
C ASP A 43 -13.48 -19.72 -3.55
N ASP A 44 -12.74 -18.67 -3.18
CA ASP A 44 -12.40 -18.39 -1.78
C ASP A 44 -13.65 -17.96 -0.98
N THR A 45 -14.35 -18.96 -0.44
CA THR A 45 -15.61 -18.77 0.29
C THR A 45 -15.50 -17.88 1.52
N TYR A 46 -14.33 -17.79 2.17
CA TYR A 46 -14.15 -16.92 3.33
C TYR A 46 -13.92 -15.48 2.90
N LEU A 47 -13.17 -15.26 1.82
CA LEU A 47 -13.04 -13.93 1.24
C LEU A 47 -14.41 -13.36 0.87
N GLU A 48 -15.23 -14.12 0.15
CA GLU A 48 -16.58 -13.68 -0.22
C GLU A 48 -17.43 -13.36 1.01
N LYS A 49 -17.32 -14.14 2.09
CA LYS A 49 -18.01 -13.83 3.35
C LYS A 49 -17.51 -12.51 3.95
N CYS A 50 -16.20 -12.30 4.03
CA CYS A 50 -15.64 -11.06 4.58
C CYS A 50 -16.05 -9.84 3.75
N CYS A 51 -16.00 -9.94 2.41
CA CYS A 51 -16.42 -8.88 1.48
C CYS A 51 -17.90 -8.47 1.64
N ASN A 52 -18.74 -9.35 2.19
CA ASN A 52 -20.15 -9.05 2.45
C ASN A 52 -20.39 -8.36 3.81
N GLU A 53 -19.41 -8.40 4.72
CA GLU A 53 -19.53 -7.84 6.07
C GLU A 53 -18.86 -6.46 6.20
N VAL A 54 -17.72 -6.26 5.54
CA VAL A 54 -16.91 -5.03 5.64
C VAL A 54 -16.57 -4.47 4.25
N PRO A 55 -16.40 -3.15 4.09
CA PRO A 55 -15.90 -2.58 2.84
C PRO A 55 -14.52 -3.14 2.50
N ILE A 56 -14.24 -3.24 1.20
CA ILE A 56 -12.95 -3.68 0.71
C ILE A 56 -12.23 -2.59 -0.07
N ILE A 57 -10.91 -2.65 -0.02
CA ILE A 57 -9.99 -1.89 -0.87
C ILE A 57 -9.10 -2.89 -1.60
N PHE A 58 -8.63 -2.51 -2.78
CA PHE A 58 -7.72 -3.35 -3.53
C PHE A 58 -6.31 -2.84 -3.44
N HIS A 59 -5.38 -3.79 -3.37
CA HIS A 59 -3.96 -3.57 -3.52
C HIS A 59 -3.43 -4.49 -4.62
N GLY A 60 -2.57 -3.97 -5.47
CA GLY A 60 -2.02 -4.69 -6.62
C GLY A 60 -0.54 -5.03 -6.42
N LEU A 61 -0.15 -6.19 -6.93
CA LEU A 61 1.23 -6.68 -6.85
C LEU A 61 1.94 -6.66 -8.21
N ASP A 62 1.20 -6.88 -9.30
CA ASP A 62 1.78 -7.32 -10.56
C ASP A 62 1.71 -6.28 -11.68
N MET A 63 1.13 -5.09 -11.44
CA MET A 63 0.97 -4.09 -12.50
C MET A 63 2.32 -3.62 -13.09
N SER A 64 3.39 -3.66 -12.29
CA SER A 64 4.72 -3.21 -12.69
C SER A 64 4.71 -1.74 -13.17
N LEU A 65 4.06 -0.86 -12.39
CA LEU A 65 3.78 0.52 -12.79
C LEU A 65 5.03 1.28 -13.25
N GLY A 66 6.15 1.07 -12.57
CA GLY A 66 7.42 1.74 -12.80
C GLY A 66 8.34 1.10 -13.85
N SER A 67 7.93 0.03 -14.54
CA SER A 67 8.73 -0.53 -15.64
C SER A 67 8.64 0.30 -16.92
N GLU A 68 9.57 0.10 -17.86
CA GLU A 68 9.62 0.90 -19.09
C GLU A 68 8.48 0.55 -20.07
N GLU A 69 7.98 -0.68 -20.00
CA GLU A 69 6.97 -1.21 -20.90
C GLU A 69 5.61 -0.56 -20.67
N SER A 70 4.73 -0.68 -21.66
CA SER A 70 3.34 -0.29 -21.50
C SER A 70 2.61 -1.23 -20.53
N LEU A 71 1.51 -0.74 -19.93
CA LEU A 71 0.62 -1.58 -19.13
C LEU A 71 0.15 -2.79 -19.95
N ASP A 72 0.19 -3.97 -19.32
CA ASP A 72 -0.34 -5.19 -19.91
C ASP A 72 -1.85 -5.04 -20.11
N SER A 73 -2.30 -5.12 -21.37
CA SER A 73 -3.69 -4.93 -21.73
C SER A 73 -4.61 -6.04 -21.22
N GLU A 74 -4.11 -7.27 -21.10
CA GLU A 74 -4.85 -8.38 -20.51
C GLU A 74 -5.03 -8.18 -19.01
N TYR A 75 -3.96 -7.79 -18.31
CA TYR A 75 -4.00 -7.45 -16.88
C TYR A 75 -5.02 -6.33 -16.62
N ILE A 76 -4.94 -5.21 -17.36
CA ILE A 76 -5.86 -4.08 -17.18
C ILE A 76 -7.32 -4.48 -17.47
N ASN A 77 -7.57 -5.35 -18.45
CA ASN A 77 -8.91 -5.84 -18.73
C ASN A 77 -9.46 -6.71 -17.58
N LYS A 78 -8.63 -7.61 -17.02
CA LYS A 78 -9.00 -8.43 -15.84
C LYS A 78 -9.27 -7.55 -14.62
N LEU A 79 -8.36 -6.62 -14.32
CA LEU A 79 -8.50 -5.67 -13.23
C LEU A 79 -9.79 -4.85 -13.36
N LYS A 80 -10.07 -4.31 -14.55
CA LYS A 80 -11.32 -3.58 -14.83
C LYS A 80 -12.56 -4.43 -14.55
N GLN A 81 -12.56 -5.71 -14.92
CA GLN A 81 -13.69 -6.60 -14.64
C GLN A 81 -13.90 -6.77 -13.14
N VAL A 82 -12.82 -7.05 -12.39
CA VAL A 82 -12.90 -7.28 -10.94
C VAL A 82 -13.28 -6.00 -10.20
N VAL A 83 -12.72 -4.84 -10.55
CA VAL A 83 -13.10 -3.54 -9.94
C VAL A 83 -14.58 -3.24 -10.17
N ASN A 84 -15.13 -3.53 -11.34
CA ASN A 84 -16.56 -3.34 -11.61
C ASN A 84 -17.46 -4.31 -10.84
N ASP A 85 -17.01 -5.55 -10.65
CA ASP A 85 -17.74 -6.58 -9.94
C ASP A 85 -17.75 -6.34 -8.42
N LYS A 86 -16.56 -6.20 -7.84
CA LYS A 86 -16.34 -6.11 -6.39
C LYS A 86 -16.43 -4.71 -5.82
N LYS A 87 -16.32 -3.67 -6.67
CA LYS A 87 -16.50 -2.25 -6.31
C LYS A 87 -15.67 -1.84 -5.09
N PRO A 88 -14.34 -2.06 -5.11
CA PRO A 88 -13.47 -1.62 -4.01
C PRO A 88 -13.55 -0.10 -3.85
N LYS A 89 -13.32 0.38 -2.63
CA LYS A 89 -13.41 1.83 -2.33
C LYS A 89 -12.29 2.63 -2.98
N TRP A 90 -11.14 2.01 -3.19
CA TRP A 90 -10.04 2.50 -4.03
C TRP A 90 -9.14 1.32 -4.43
N TYR A 91 -8.14 1.60 -5.25
CA TYR A 91 -7.17 0.61 -5.71
C TYR A 91 -5.76 1.20 -5.62
N SER A 92 -4.85 0.51 -4.94
CA SER A 92 -3.44 0.85 -4.81
C SER A 92 -2.55 -0.10 -5.62
N ASP A 93 -1.38 0.38 -6.03
CA ASP A 93 -0.30 -0.48 -6.54
C ASP A 93 1.05 0.19 -6.26
N HIS A 94 2.11 -0.60 -6.35
CA HIS A 94 3.45 -0.21 -5.97
C HIS A 94 4.10 0.72 -7.00
N LEU A 95 4.86 1.70 -6.51
CA LEU A 95 5.78 2.48 -7.33
C LEU A 95 7.08 1.70 -7.60
N SER A 96 6.94 0.57 -8.29
CA SER A 96 8.02 -0.40 -8.53
C SER A 96 7.92 -1.01 -9.93
N ALA A 97 8.90 -1.84 -10.29
CA ALA A 97 8.79 -2.75 -11.42
C ALA A 97 8.72 -4.19 -10.90
N THR A 98 7.89 -5.03 -11.51
CA THR A 98 7.85 -6.48 -11.24
C THR A 98 8.17 -7.30 -12.49
N ARG A 99 8.44 -6.60 -13.60
CA ARG A 99 8.74 -7.19 -14.90
C ARG A 99 9.86 -6.42 -15.60
N HIS A 100 10.59 -7.12 -16.48
CA HIS A 100 11.50 -6.54 -17.45
C HIS A 100 11.40 -7.30 -18.77
N GLY A 101 10.90 -6.65 -19.81
CA GLY A 101 10.44 -7.30 -21.03
C GLY A 101 9.38 -8.37 -20.74
N ASP A 102 9.61 -9.58 -21.23
CA ASP A 102 8.71 -10.73 -21.04
C ASP A 102 8.95 -11.47 -19.72
N ILE A 103 9.96 -11.08 -18.94
CA ILE A 103 10.38 -11.77 -17.72
C ILE A 103 9.66 -11.17 -16.51
N GLU A 104 8.97 -12.03 -15.77
CA GLU A 104 8.46 -11.73 -14.43
C GLU A 104 9.56 -11.96 -13.40
N VAL A 105 9.78 -10.96 -12.53
CA VAL A 105 10.87 -10.95 -11.56
C VAL A 105 10.43 -11.55 -10.21
N GLY A 106 9.12 -11.63 -9.98
CA GLY A 106 8.51 -12.26 -8.79
C GLY A 106 8.72 -11.48 -7.48
N HIS A 107 9.22 -10.26 -7.54
CA HIS A 107 9.33 -9.32 -6.42
C HIS A 107 9.39 -7.87 -6.92
N LEU A 108 9.21 -6.92 -6.00
CA LEU A 108 9.30 -5.49 -6.28
C LEU A 108 10.76 -5.11 -6.55
N MET A 109 11.04 -4.61 -7.75
CA MET A 109 12.34 -4.07 -8.13
C MET A 109 12.36 -2.55 -7.93
N PRO A 110 13.51 -1.99 -7.50
CA PRO A 110 13.74 -0.55 -7.58
C PRO A 110 13.66 -0.08 -9.03
N ILE A 111 13.30 1.18 -9.20
CA ILE A 111 13.14 1.82 -10.51
C ILE A 111 14.02 3.06 -10.60
N HIS A 112 14.32 3.49 -11.82
CA HIS A 112 15.07 4.73 -12.02
C HIS A 112 14.21 5.94 -11.65
N PHE A 113 14.68 6.74 -10.70
CA PHE A 113 14.06 8.01 -10.35
C PHE A 113 14.51 9.10 -11.35
N SER A 114 14.02 8.99 -12.59
CA SER A 114 14.30 9.95 -13.66
C SER A 114 13.05 10.73 -14.04
N VAL A 115 13.24 11.93 -14.62
CA VAL A 115 12.15 12.75 -15.15
C VAL A 115 11.38 12.00 -16.24
N GLU A 116 12.07 11.23 -17.07
CA GLU A 116 11.47 10.43 -18.14
C GLU A 116 10.56 9.34 -17.58
N ASN A 117 11.04 8.57 -16.59
CA ASN A 117 10.26 7.49 -16.01
C ASN A 117 9.03 8.02 -15.27
N ALA A 118 9.18 9.15 -14.55
CA ALA A 118 8.05 9.81 -13.91
C ALA A 118 6.95 10.20 -14.92
N CYS A 119 7.32 10.73 -16.09
CA CYS A 119 6.36 11.05 -17.16
C CYS A 119 5.63 9.81 -17.68
N LYS A 120 6.35 8.70 -17.92
CA LYS A 120 5.74 7.42 -18.33
C LYS A 120 4.77 6.89 -17.29
N ILE A 121 5.13 6.93 -16.00
CA ILE A 121 4.26 6.51 -14.90
C ILE A 121 3.01 7.40 -14.84
N ILE A 122 3.13 8.72 -14.97
CA ILE A 122 1.98 9.63 -15.03
C ILE A 122 1.01 9.24 -16.16
N GLU A 123 1.52 8.92 -17.35
CA GLU A 123 0.68 8.46 -18.47
C GLU A 123 -0.04 7.14 -18.15
N LYS A 124 0.65 6.19 -17.52
CA LYS A 124 0.05 4.91 -17.07
C LYS A 124 -1.04 5.15 -16.04
N ILE A 125 -0.79 5.97 -15.02
CA ILE A 125 -1.77 6.36 -14.00
C ILE A 125 -3.01 6.99 -14.63
N ASN A 126 -2.84 7.88 -15.60
CA ASN A 126 -3.97 8.50 -16.30
C ASN A 126 -4.80 7.47 -17.10
N LYS A 127 -4.17 6.45 -17.69
CA LYS A 127 -4.87 5.32 -18.33
C LYS A 127 -5.63 4.48 -17.30
N ILE A 128 -5.03 4.15 -16.16
CA ILE A 128 -5.68 3.39 -15.08
C ILE A 128 -6.87 4.17 -14.52
N LYS A 129 -6.70 5.46 -14.23
CA LYS A 129 -7.76 6.33 -13.73
C LYS A 129 -8.95 6.43 -14.67
N SER A 130 -8.70 6.47 -15.98
CA SER A 130 -9.77 6.58 -16.99
C SER A 130 -10.43 5.24 -17.34
N GLN A 131 -9.73 4.11 -17.21
CA GLN A 131 -10.21 2.81 -17.68
C GLN A 131 -10.67 1.88 -16.56
N VAL A 132 -10.09 2.01 -15.36
CA VAL A 132 -10.25 1.10 -14.23
C VAL A 132 -10.93 1.79 -13.05
N SER A 133 -10.28 2.80 -12.44
CA SER A 133 -10.79 3.46 -11.24
C SER A 133 -10.23 4.87 -11.07
N ASP A 134 -11.09 5.87 -10.96
CA ASP A 134 -10.73 7.27 -10.68
C ASP A 134 -10.14 7.50 -9.27
N ARG A 135 -10.17 6.46 -8.44
CA ARG A 135 -9.61 6.37 -7.08
C ARG A 135 -8.35 5.51 -7.03
N PHE A 136 -7.52 5.57 -8.07
CA PHE A 136 -6.20 4.94 -8.03
C PHE A 136 -5.24 5.70 -7.09
N ILE A 137 -4.46 4.97 -6.30
CA ILE A 137 -3.41 5.49 -5.42
C ILE A 137 -2.09 4.73 -5.62
N ILE A 138 -0.96 5.38 -5.37
CA ILE A 138 0.37 4.74 -5.49
C ILE A 138 1.02 4.55 -4.13
N GLU A 139 1.85 3.52 -4.01
CA GLU A 139 2.57 3.19 -2.78
C GLU A 139 4.09 3.38 -2.91
N ASN A 140 4.72 3.89 -1.85
CA ASN A 140 6.17 3.86 -1.69
C ASN A 140 6.66 2.49 -1.22
N ILE A 141 7.74 1.99 -1.83
CA ILE A 141 8.29 0.66 -1.53
C ILE A 141 9.58 0.74 -0.72
N THR A 142 9.92 -0.33 -0.01
CA THR A 142 11.30 -0.56 0.40
C THR A 142 12.17 -0.87 -0.83
N TYR A 143 13.36 -0.24 -0.93
CA TYR A 143 14.36 -0.59 -1.95
C TYR A 143 15.75 -0.77 -1.33
N TYR A 144 16.48 -1.77 -1.84
CA TYR A 144 17.80 -2.15 -1.31
C TYR A 144 18.96 -1.70 -2.20
N TYR A 145 18.64 -1.10 -3.34
CA TYR A 145 19.62 -0.64 -4.31
C TYR A 145 19.11 0.61 -5.01
N GLU A 146 19.89 1.68 -4.95
CA GLU A 146 19.62 2.88 -5.74
C GLU A 146 20.00 2.61 -7.21
N MET A 147 19.01 2.74 -8.10
CA MET A 147 19.27 2.57 -9.52
C MET A 147 20.20 3.69 -10.03
N PRO A 148 21.31 3.36 -10.71
CA PRO A 148 22.22 4.36 -11.24
C PRO A 148 21.50 5.25 -12.26
N LEU A 149 22.04 6.44 -12.51
CA LEU A 149 21.47 7.42 -13.46
C LEU A 149 20.08 7.92 -13.06
N SER A 150 19.78 7.95 -11.75
CA SER A 150 18.62 8.68 -11.23
C SER A 150 18.94 10.17 -11.17
N ASP A 151 18.08 10.99 -11.78
CA ASP A 151 18.23 12.46 -11.84
C ASP A 151 17.41 13.17 -10.76
N LEU A 152 16.57 12.42 -10.03
CA LEU A 152 15.68 12.89 -8.97
C LEU A 152 15.94 12.09 -7.70
N SER A 153 15.81 12.74 -6.55
CA SER A 153 15.60 12.04 -5.29
C SER A 153 14.24 11.34 -5.28
N GLU A 154 14.06 10.34 -4.42
CA GLU A 154 12.78 9.64 -4.22
C GLU A 154 11.63 10.61 -3.95
N ILE A 155 11.88 11.62 -3.09
CA ILE A 155 10.89 12.62 -2.74
C ILE A 155 10.50 13.50 -3.93
N GLU A 156 11.44 13.89 -4.79
CA GLU A 156 11.17 14.65 -6.00
C GLU A 156 10.40 13.80 -7.01
N PHE A 157 10.73 12.51 -7.12
CA PHE A 157 10.09 11.56 -8.01
C PHE A 157 8.62 11.33 -7.64
N ILE A 158 8.33 11.00 -6.37
CA ILE A 158 6.97 10.82 -5.86
C ILE A 158 6.15 12.12 -6.04
N ASN A 159 6.72 13.26 -5.64
CA ASN A 159 6.04 14.56 -5.79
C ASN A 159 5.71 14.87 -7.25
N LYS A 160 6.61 14.57 -8.19
CA LYS A 160 6.39 14.79 -9.61
C LYS A 160 5.24 13.94 -10.14
N ILE A 161 5.18 12.66 -9.75
CA ILE A 161 4.13 11.73 -10.18
C ILE A 161 2.77 12.14 -9.63
N ILE A 162 2.68 12.41 -8.33
CA ILE A 162 1.42 12.79 -7.68
C ILE A 162 0.88 14.10 -8.28
N LYS A 163 1.73 15.13 -8.40
CA LYS A 163 1.33 16.42 -9.01
C LYS A 163 0.95 16.29 -10.49
N GLY A 164 1.64 15.42 -11.23
CA GLY A 164 1.41 15.24 -12.66
C GLY A 164 0.18 14.40 -13.01
N SER A 165 -0.28 13.55 -12.09
CA SER A 165 -1.38 12.59 -12.32
C SER A 165 -2.61 12.81 -11.45
N ASP A 166 -2.49 13.60 -10.36
CA ASP A 166 -3.53 13.84 -9.38
C ASP A 166 -4.10 12.53 -8.80
N CYS A 167 -3.25 11.51 -8.62
CA CYS A 167 -3.61 10.27 -7.93
C CYS A 167 -3.51 10.46 -6.41
N GLY A 168 -4.09 9.53 -5.64
CA GLY A 168 -3.79 9.49 -4.21
C GLY A 168 -2.48 8.76 -3.93
N MET A 169 -2.13 8.68 -2.64
CA MET A 169 -0.96 7.97 -2.14
C MET A 169 -1.37 7.05 -0.99
N LEU A 170 -0.89 5.82 -1.04
CA LEU A 170 -0.76 4.93 0.09
C LEU A 170 0.63 5.15 0.67
N LEU A 171 0.71 5.60 1.92
CA LEU A 171 1.97 5.81 2.61
C LEU A 171 2.25 4.60 3.50
N ASP A 172 3.12 3.71 3.02
CA ASP A 172 3.63 2.64 3.87
C ASP A 172 4.71 3.22 4.80
N ILE A 173 4.38 3.25 6.09
CA ILE A 173 5.22 3.78 7.17
C ILE A 173 6.37 2.82 7.50
N ASN A 174 6.15 1.51 7.37
CA ASN A 174 7.19 0.51 7.54
C ASN A 174 8.24 0.67 6.43
N ASN A 175 7.82 0.78 5.16
CA ASN A 175 8.72 1.03 4.04
C ASN A 175 9.51 2.34 4.21
N LEU A 176 8.84 3.42 4.63
CA LEU A 176 9.52 4.69 4.93
C LEU A 176 10.57 4.55 6.04
N TYR A 177 10.24 3.83 7.12
CA TYR A 177 11.16 3.59 8.23
C TYR A 177 12.36 2.75 7.78
N ILE A 178 12.13 1.64 7.09
CA ILE A 178 13.18 0.74 6.59
C ILE A 178 14.15 1.51 5.67
N ASN A 179 13.61 2.24 4.69
CA ASN A 179 14.42 3.06 3.79
C ASN A 179 15.22 4.13 4.55
N SER A 180 14.65 4.73 5.60
CA SER A 180 15.36 5.74 6.41
C SER A 180 16.59 5.20 7.12
N ILE A 181 16.52 3.93 7.58
CA ILE A 181 17.66 3.24 8.18
C ILE A 181 18.66 2.79 7.11
N ASN A 182 18.18 2.15 6.04
CA ASN A 182 19.05 1.60 5.00
C ASN A 182 19.78 2.69 4.19
N HIS A 183 19.14 3.84 3.97
CA HIS A 183 19.68 4.95 3.18
C HIS A 183 20.08 6.17 4.03
N ASN A 184 20.03 6.04 5.36
CA ASN A 184 20.53 7.01 6.34
C ASN A 184 19.96 8.43 6.16
N TYR A 185 18.64 8.56 6.24
CA TYR A 185 17.93 9.84 6.24
C TYR A 185 16.92 9.93 7.39
N ASP A 186 16.44 11.14 7.71
CA ASP A 186 15.39 11.32 8.73
C ASP A 186 13.98 11.09 8.12
N PRO A 187 13.20 10.11 8.62
CA PRO A 187 11.90 9.79 8.05
C PRO A 187 10.84 10.86 8.28
N LYS A 188 10.95 11.66 9.36
CA LYS A 188 10.02 12.76 9.66
C LYS A 188 10.26 13.93 8.71
N GLU A 189 11.52 14.26 8.42
CA GLU A 189 11.88 15.26 7.42
C GLU A 189 11.46 14.85 6.00
N PHE A 190 11.60 13.56 5.67
CA PHE A 190 11.10 13.01 4.40
C PHE A 190 9.58 13.16 4.31
N LEU A 191 8.86 12.72 5.34
CA LEU A 191 7.40 12.78 5.40
C LEU A 191 6.87 14.21 5.21
N LEU A 192 7.49 15.21 5.84
CA LEU A 192 7.07 16.61 5.71
C LEU A 192 7.25 17.19 4.30
N LYS A 193 8.01 16.53 3.43
CA LYS A 193 8.21 16.95 2.02
C LYS A 193 7.25 16.23 1.06
N LEU A 194 6.49 15.24 1.51
CA LEU A 194 5.48 14.55 0.70
C LEU A 194 4.24 15.42 0.49
N PRO A 195 3.45 15.18 -0.56
CA PRO A 195 2.15 15.82 -0.75
C PRO A 195 1.11 15.18 0.19
N LEU A 196 1.17 15.56 1.47
CA LEU A 196 0.39 14.91 2.54
C LEU A 196 -1.13 15.02 2.40
N ASP A 197 -1.62 15.96 1.59
CA ASP A 197 -3.02 16.11 1.20
C ASP A 197 -3.50 15.05 0.20
N HIS A 198 -2.56 14.36 -0.46
CA HIS A 198 -2.84 13.22 -1.33
C HIS A 198 -2.75 11.87 -0.60
N VAL A 199 -2.32 11.83 0.66
CA VAL A 199 -2.24 10.57 1.43
C VAL A 199 -3.65 10.12 1.80
N VAL A 200 -4.05 8.98 1.23
CA VAL A 200 -5.38 8.37 1.38
C VAL A 200 -5.32 7.24 2.39
N GLU A 201 -4.25 6.47 2.37
CA GLU A 201 -4.11 5.23 3.11
C GLU A 201 -2.75 5.15 3.76
N ILE A 202 -2.67 4.47 4.91
CA ILE A 202 -1.41 4.13 5.56
C ILE A 202 -1.32 2.61 5.74
N HIS A 203 -0.16 2.05 5.44
CA HIS A 203 0.19 0.69 5.84
C HIS A 203 1.12 0.69 7.06
N LEU A 204 0.91 -0.30 7.93
CA LEU A 204 1.70 -0.56 9.11
C LEU A 204 2.07 -2.04 9.15
N ALA A 205 3.37 -2.31 9.25
CA ALA A 205 3.91 -3.65 9.30
C ALA A 205 5.19 -3.70 10.15
N GLY A 206 5.76 -4.90 10.29
CA GLY A 206 7.09 -5.10 10.85
C GLY A 206 8.06 -5.74 9.85
N GLY A 207 9.35 -5.47 10.04
CA GLY A 207 10.44 -5.96 9.20
C GLY A 207 11.31 -7.01 9.89
N ALA A 208 12.46 -7.32 9.29
CA ALA A 208 13.49 -8.19 9.89
C ALA A 208 14.90 -7.71 9.54
N TYR A 209 15.84 -7.79 10.49
CA TYR A 209 17.25 -7.54 10.21
C TYR A 209 17.88 -8.73 9.49
N LYS A 210 18.44 -8.50 8.30
CA LYS A 210 19.20 -9.49 7.50
C LYS A 210 20.27 -8.79 6.66
N PHE A 211 21.44 -9.42 6.53
CA PHE A 211 22.53 -8.94 5.68
C PHE A 211 22.93 -7.47 5.94
N ASP A 212 23.04 -7.09 7.21
CA ASP A 212 23.34 -5.72 7.66
C ASP A 212 22.36 -4.64 7.17
N MET A 213 21.16 -5.05 6.77
CA MET A 213 20.05 -4.19 6.38
C MET A 213 18.77 -4.61 7.11
N ILE A 214 17.78 -3.74 7.09
CA ILE A 214 16.42 -4.14 7.40
C ILE A 214 15.75 -4.56 6.10
N ILE A 215 15.17 -5.77 6.10
CA ILE A 215 14.39 -6.30 5.00
C ILE A 215 12.93 -6.27 5.37
N ASP A 216 12.14 -5.83 4.42
CA ASP A 216 10.71 -5.85 4.50
C ASP A 216 10.17 -7.29 4.33
N THR A 217 9.48 -7.78 5.35
CA THR A 217 9.00 -9.18 5.38
C THR A 217 7.54 -9.31 5.76
N HIS A 218 6.93 -8.25 6.31
CA HIS A 218 5.57 -8.24 6.86
C HIS A 218 5.25 -9.47 7.72
N ALA A 219 6.24 -9.99 8.44
CA ALA A 219 6.17 -11.26 9.17
C ALA A 219 6.46 -11.10 10.67
N ASN A 220 6.68 -9.88 11.13
CA ASN A 220 7.02 -9.59 12.52
C ASN A 220 6.20 -8.42 13.03
N ASP A 221 6.13 -8.30 14.35
CA ASP A 221 5.36 -7.29 15.04
C ASP A 221 5.82 -5.88 14.67
N ILE A 222 4.86 -4.95 14.64
CA ILE A 222 5.13 -3.57 14.31
C ILE A 222 6.01 -2.94 15.40
N TRP A 223 7.17 -2.40 14.99
CA TRP A 223 8.12 -1.79 15.91
C TRP A 223 7.63 -0.46 16.48
N ASN A 224 8.13 -0.09 17.67
CA ASN A 224 7.76 1.15 18.34
C ASN A 224 8.07 2.38 17.47
N GLU A 225 9.17 2.36 16.75
CA GLU A 225 9.60 3.42 15.84
C GLU A 225 8.60 3.62 14.69
N VAL A 226 8.00 2.54 14.19
CA VAL A 226 6.94 2.57 13.17
C VAL A 226 5.66 3.15 13.76
N TRP A 227 5.29 2.79 15.00
CA TRP A 227 4.15 3.39 15.71
C TRP A 227 4.34 4.90 15.97
N GLU A 228 5.53 5.32 16.36
CA GLU A 228 5.85 6.74 16.56
C GLU A 228 5.79 7.53 15.25
N LEU A 229 6.26 6.92 14.14
CA LEU A 229 6.20 7.54 12.82
C LEU A 229 4.76 7.61 12.29
N TYR A 230 3.94 6.60 12.56
CA TYR A 230 2.50 6.61 12.30
C TYR A 230 1.78 7.73 13.06
N GLU A 231 2.01 7.87 14.36
CA GLU A 231 1.45 8.96 15.15
C GLU A 231 1.86 10.33 14.59
N PHE A 232 3.14 10.47 14.21
CA PHE A 232 3.63 11.68 13.56
C PHE A 232 2.94 11.94 12.22
N ALA A 233 2.79 10.92 11.36
CA ALA A 233 2.10 11.03 10.08
C ALA A 233 0.66 11.53 10.26
N LEU A 234 -0.11 10.91 11.16
CA LEU A 234 -1.47 11.33 11.46
C LEU A 234 -1.56 12.77 11.97
N SER A 235 -0.53 13.29 12.64
CA SER A 235 -0.51 14.70 13.06
C SER A 235 -0.40 15.70 11.89
N LYS A 236 -0.13 15.21 10.67
CA LYS A 236 0.14 16.02 9.47
C LYS A 236 -0.80 15.76 8.30
N THR A 237 -1.47 14.61 8.26
CA THR A 237 -2.42 14.24 7.19
C THR A 237 -3.81 13.93 7.78
N ASP A 238 -4.77 13.56 6.92
CA ASP A 238 -6.10 13.09 7.31
C ASP A 238 -6.48 11.88 6.45
N VAL A 239 -6.06 10.69 6.90
CA VAL A 239 -6.15 9.44 6.12
C VAL A 239 -7.53 8.79 6.17
N SER A 240 -7.88 8.09 5.09
CA SER A 240 -9.17 7.43 4.87
C SER A 240 -9.17 5.97 5.32
N GLY A 241 -8.02 5.30 5.32
CA GLY A 241 -7.86 3.95 5.83
C GLY A 241 -6.47 3.74 6.42
N VAL A 242 -6.37 2.80 7.36
CA VAL A 242 -5.08 2.30 7.87
C VAL A 242 -5.15 0.78 7.87
N ILE A 243 -4.15 0.12 7.30
CA ILE A 243 -4.09 -1.33 7.19
C ILE A 243 -2.91 -1.85 7.99
N ILE A 244 -3.19 -2.83 8.84
CA ILE A 244 -2.16 -3.68 9.43
C ILE A 244 -1.82 -4.76 8.41
N GLU A 245 -0.56 -4.81 7.98
CA GLU A 245 -0.09 -5.81 7.04
C GLU A 245 0.62 -6.96 7.76
N ARG A 246 0.15 -8.19 7.50
CA ARG A 246 0.75 -9.40 8.04
C ARG A 246 0.66 -10.56 7.07
N ASP A 247 1.81 -10.90 6.49
CA ASP A 247 1.92 -11.88 5.41
C ASP A 247 2.14 -13.31 5.91
N SER A 248 2.86 -13.45 7.03
CA SER A 248 3.19 -14.76 7.58
C SER A 248 3.53 -14.68 9.07
N ASN A 249 3.93 -15.82 9.65
CA ASN A 249 4.41 -15.92 11.03
C ASN A 249 3.41 -15.42 12.09
N VAL A 250 2.14 -15.80 11.91
CA VAL A 250 1.05 -15.52 12.85
C VAL A 250 0.70 -16.81 13.58
N GLU A 251 1.20 -16.98 14.80
CA GLU A 251 0.82 -18.11 15.64
C GLU A 251 -0.56 -17.90 16.29
N ASP A 252 -0.83 -16.66 16.72
CA ASP A 252 -2.10 -16.25 17.33
C ASP A 252 -2.63 -14.99 16.63
N TYR A 253 -3.78 -15.11 15.97
CA TYR A 253 -4.41 -14.01 15.23
C TYR A 253 -4.87 -12.86 16.15
N THR A 254 -4.99 -13.09 17.46
CA THR A 254 -5.33 -12.01 18.41
C THR A 254 -4.27 -10.91 18.46
N THR A 255 -3.01 -11.21 18.13
CA THR A 255 -1.93 -10.23 18.02
C THR A 255 -2.23 -9.14 16.98
N ILE A 256 -2.81 -9.51 15.83
CA ILE A 256 -3.24 -8.56 14.80
C ILE A 256 -4.42 -7.71 15.30
N ILE A 257 -5.33 -8.30 16.06
CA ILE A 257 -6.46 -7.56 16.65
C ILE A 257 -5.95 -6.53 17.67
N ASP A 258 -4.93 -6.88 18.45
CA ASP A 258 -4.26 -5.97 19.37
C ASP A 258 -3.57 -4.83 18.60
N GLU A 259 -2.88 -5.12 17.49
CA GLU A 259 -2.27 -4.09 16.61
C GLU A 259 -3.33 -3.15 16.01
N ILE A 260 -4.49 -3.67 15.56
CA ILE A 260 -5.63 -2.84 15.13
C ILE A 260 -6.10 -1.93 16.27
N SER A 261 -6.17 -2.45 17.50
CA SER A 261 -6.56 -1.66 18.67
C SER A 261 -5.55 -0.55 18.97
N ILE A 262 -4.25 -0.84 18.91
CA ILE A 262 -3.17 0.14 19.10
C ILE A 262 -3.27 1.25 18.05
N ALA A 263 -3.42 0.89 16.77
CA ALA A 263 -3.59 1.84 15.68
C ALA A 263 -4.80 2.77 15.91
N ARG A 264 -5.91 2.21 16.45
CA ARG A 264 -7.15 2.94 16.75
C ARG A 264 -6.97 3.90 17.92
N ASP A 265 -6.26 3.49 18.96
CA ASP A 265 -5.97 4.34 20.11
C ASP A 265 -5.04 5.50 19.75
N ILE A 266 -4.03 5.26 18.92
CA ILE A 266 -3.18 6.32 18.36
C ILE A 266 -4.03 7.28 17.52
N TYR A 267 -4.84 6.78 16.59
CA TYR A 267 -5.73 7.62 15.77
C TYR A 267 -6.62 8.50 16.63
N LYS A 268 -7.29 7.91 17.63
CA LYS A 268 -8.18 8.62 18.55
C LYS A 268 -7.47 9.69 19.36
N ARG A 269 -6.25 9.41 19.81
CA ARG A 269 -5.41 10.38 20.53
C ARG A 269 -5.04 11.58 19.65
N VAL A 270 -4.70 11.36 18.38
CA VAL A 270 -4.30 12.42 17.45
C VAL A 270 -5.50 13.28 17.02
N TYR A 271 -6.61 12.66 16.60
CA TYR A 271 -7.76 13.39 16.04
C TYR A 271 -8.88 13.70 17.05
N GLY A 272 -8.83 13.14 18.26
CA GLY A 272 -9.89 13.30 19.27
C GLY A 272 -11.19 12.56 18.96
N LYS A 273 -11.20 11.66 17.96
CA LYS A 273 -12.37 10.89 17.51
C LYS A 273 -11.96 9.51 17.02
N VAL A 274 -12.91 8.57 16.99
CA VAL A 274 -12.72 7.32 16.25
C VAL A 274 -12.85 7.62 14.76
N ILE A 275 -12.06 6.92 13.93
CA ILE A 275 -12.12 7.01 12.46
C ILE A 275 -13.46 6.47 11.94
#